data_AF-A0A432EQE0-F1
#
_entry.id   AF-A0A432EQE0-F1
#
_cell.length_a   1.000
_cell.length_b   1.000
_cell.length_c   1.000
_cell.angle_alpha   90.00
_cell.angle_beta   90.00
_cell.angle_gamma   90.00
#
_symmetry.space_group_name_H-M   'P 1'
#
loop_
_entity.id
_entity.type
_entity.pdbx_description
1 polymer ?
#
loop_
_entity_poly.entity_id
_entity_poly.type
_entity_poly.pdbx_seq_one_letter_code
_entity_poly.pdbx_strand_id
1 'polypeptide(L)'
;MGKKSDNRLLVGLDIGTSKIAVLVGEYKVDGEIDIIGVGSYPSRGLKKGIVANIDSTVQSIRKAVEDVELMSGCEIIGVNAGIAGAHISGI
;
A
#
# COMPACT_ATOMS: atom_id res chain seq x y z
N MET A 1 23.88 -0.32 18.54
CA MET A 1 22.43 -0.17 18.82
C MET A 1 21.89 0.88 17.86
N GLY A 2 21.12 0.45 16.86
CA GLY A 2 20.83 1.23 15.66
C GLY A 2 19.93 2.44 15.93
N LYS A 3 20.43 3.64 15.64
CA LYS A 3 19.54 4.71 15.18
C LYS A 3 19.19 4.37 13.75
N LYS A 4 18.05 3.71 13.51
CA LYS A 4 17.38 3.93 12.22
C LYS A 4 16.91 5.37 12.30
N SER A 5 17.57 6.23 11.53
CA SER A 5 17.12 7.57 11.19
C SER A 5 15.62 7.52 10.89
N ASP A 6 14.91 8.60 11.17
CA ASP A 6 13.58 8.87 10.63
C ASP A 6 13.64 8.83 9.08
N ASN A 7 13.75 7.63 8.50
CA ASN A 7 13.55 7.41 7.08
C ASN A 7 12.08 7.72 6.88
N ARG A 8 11.81 8.87 6.26
CA ARG A 8 10.46 9.24 5.84
C ARG A 8 10.06 8.32 4.70
N LEU A 9 9.60 7.12 5.09
CA LEU A 9 8.98 6.17 4.18
C LEU A 9 7.63 6.74 3.74
N LEU A 10 7.46 6.82 2.44
CA LEU A 10 6.19 7.09 1.78
C LEU A 10 5.63 5.76 1.32
N VAL A 11 4.49 5.37 1.86
CA VAL A 11 3.82 4.15 1.44
C VAL A 11 2.49 4.51 0.78
N GLY A 12 2.33 4.10 -0.47
CA GLY A 12 1.09 4.21 -1.22
C GLY A 12 0.41 2.84 -1.30
N LEU A 13 -0.88 2.80 -0.97
CA LEU A 13 -1.73 1.61 -1.10
C LEU A 13 -2.91 1.94 -2.01
N ASP A 14 -3.02 1.30 -3.17
CA ASP A 14 -4.18 1.42 -4.06
C ASP A 14 -5.08 0.20 -3.94
N ILE A 15 -6.32 0.40 -3.50
CA ILE A 15 -7.31 -0.66 -3.29
C ILE A 15 -8.28 -0.70 -4.48
N GLY A 16 -7.86 -1.42 -5.51
CA GLY A 16 -8.66 -1.62 -6.72
C GLY A 16 -9.61 -2.82 -6.66
N THR A 17 -10.59 -2.82 -7.56
CA THR A 17 -11.48 -3.98 -7.75
C THR A 17 -10.75 -5.17 -8.38
N SER A 18 -9.75 -4.92 -9.23
CA SER A 18 -9.00 -6.00 -9.89
C SER A 18 -7.77 -6.43 -9.10
N LYS A 19 -7.05 -5.48 -8.51
CA LYS A 19 -5.82 -5.72 -7.75
C LYS A 19 -5.68 -4.69 -6.64
N ILE A 20 -4.90 -5.06 -5.65
CA ILE A 20 -4.38 -4.17 -4.61
C ILE A 20 -2.92 -3.96 -4.91
N ALA A 21 -2.45 -2.71 -4.96
CA ALA A 21 -1.08 -2.36 -5.26
C ALA A 21 -0.45 -1.58 -4.11
N VAL A 22 0.83 -1.84 -3.82
CA VAL A 22 1.61 -1.19 -2.78
C VAL A 22 2.90 -0.66 -3.38
N LEU A 23 3.26 0.56 -3.02
CA LEU A 23 4.49 1.24 -3.40
C LEU A 23 5.15 1.77 -2.14
N VAL A 24 6.45 1.54 -1.98
CA VAL A 24 7.26 2.15 -0.92
C VAL A 24 8.34 3.02 -1.56
N GLY A 25 8.33 4.28 -1.17
CA GLY A 25 9.35 5.26 -1.51
C GLY A 25 10.10 5.73 -0.27
N GLU A 26 11.36 6.09 -0.43
CA GLU A 26 12.19 6.71 0.59
C GLU A 26 12.55 8.13 0.17
N TYR A 27 12.23 9.12 1.01
CA TYR A 27 12.68 10.49 0.77
C TYR A 27 14.18 10.63 1.02
N LYS A 28 14.87 11.11 -0.01
CA LYS A 28 16.26 11.58 0.09
C LYS A 28 16.34 12.99 0.65
N VAL A 29 17.54 13.35 1.10
CA VAL A 29 17.83 14.68 1.68
C VAL A 29 17.74 15.80 0.65
N ASP A 30 17.97 15.49 -0.63
CA ASP A 30 17.86 16.42 -1.77
C ASP A 30 16.40 16.67 -2.23
N GLY A 31 15.43 15.97 -1.64
CA GLY A 31 14.01 16.06 -1.99
C GLY A 31 13.55 15.06 -3.05
N GLU A 32 14.44 14.21 -3.56
CA GLU A 32 14.06 13.09 -4.44
C GLU A 32 13.40 11.95 -3.65
N ILE A 33 12.69 11.08 -4.37
CA ILE A 33 12.07 9.87 -3.81
C ILE A 33 12.64 8.67 -4.55
N ASP A 34 13.30 7.77 -3.82
CA ASP A 34 13.72 6.47 -4.35
C ASP A 34 12.62 5.45 -4.14
N ILE A 35 12.23 4.75 -5.21
CA ILE A 35 11.31 3.61 -5.08
C ILE A 35 12.10 2.39 -4.61
N ILE A 36 11.83 1.95 -3.39
CA ILE A 36 12.53 0.82 -2.75
C ILE A 36 11.66 -0.44 -2.66
N GLY A 37 10.37 -0.35 -3.02
CA GLY A 37 9.47 -1.50 -3.04
C GLY A 37 8.23 -1.27 -3.91
N VAL A 38 7.86 -2.28 -4.68
CA VAL A 38 6.61 -2.35 -5.46
C VAL A 38 6.04 -3.74 -5.29
N GLY A 39 4.73 -3.83 -5.05
CA GLY A 39 4.04 -5.12 -4.97
C GLY A 39 2.57 -4.97 -5.35
N SER A 40 1.95 -6.10 -5.67
CA SER A 40 0.53 -6.14 -5.90
C SER A 40 -0.03 -7.53 -5.70
N TYR A 41 -1.30 -7.61 -5.33
CA TYR A 41 -2.01 -8.87 -5.14
C TYR A 41 -3.42 -8.81 -5.74
N PRO A 42 -3.94 -9.90 -6.34
CA PRO A 42 -5.31 -9.93 -6.86
C PRO A 42 -6.35 -9.59 -5.79
N SER A 43 -7.29 -8.70 -6.12
CA SER A 43 -8.36 -8.30 -5.22
C SER A 43 -9.49 -9.33 -5.27
N ARG A 44 -9.87 -9.88 -4.11
CA ARG A 44 -10.92 -10.91 -4.02
C ARG A 44 -12.17 -10.44 -3.27
N GLY A 45 -12.05 -9.39 -2.47
CA GLY A 45 -13.15 -8.88 -1.64
C GLY A 45 -13.90 -7.67 -2.22
N LEU A 46 -13.38 -7.05 -3.27
CA LEU A 46 -14.03 -5.93 -3.96
C LEU A 46 -14.79 -6.37 -5.22
N LYS A 47 -15.96 -5.77 -5.44
CA LYS A 47 -16.73 -5.86 -6.69
C LYS A 47 -17.29 -4.50 -7.06
N LYS A 48 -16.95 -4.01 -8.25
CA LYS A 48 -17.39 -2.70 -8.79
C LYS A 48 -17.17 -1.53 -7.80
N GLY A 49 -16.03 -1.52 -7.10
CA GLY A 49 -15.71 -0.50 -6.09
C GLY A 49 -16.44 -0.65 -4.75
N ILE A 50 -17.13 -1.77 -4.52
CA ILE A 50 -17.83 -2.08 -3.26
C ILE A 50 -17.12 -3.23 -2.57
N VAL A 51 -16.92 -3.13 -1.25
CA VAL A 51 -16.44 -4.24 -0.42
C VAL A 51 -17.57 -5.25 -0.27
N ALA A 52 -17.52 -6.33 -1.06
CA ALA A 52 -18.50 -7.41 -1.03
C ALA A 52 -18.15 -8.48 0.03
N ASN A 53 -16.87 -8.62 0.38
CA ASN A 53 -16.40 -9.50 1.44
C ASN A 53 -15.17 -8.87 2.13
N ILE A 54 -15.32 -8.47 3.39
CA ILE A 54 -14.28 -7.75 4.12
C ILE A 54 -13.06 -8.63 4.42
N ASP A 55 -13.27 -9.90 4.81
CA ASP A 55 -12.17 -10.81 5.15
C ASP A 55 -11.24 -11.05 3.96
N SER A 56 -11.82 -11.25 2.78
CA SER A 56 -11.09 -11.42 1.53
C SER A 56 -10.35 -10.14 1.13
N THR A 57 -10.95 -8.97 1.37
CA THR A 57 -10.27 -7.68 1.16
C THR A 57 -9.06 -7.54 2.08
N VAL A 58 -9.23 -7.81 3.38
CA VAL A 58 -8.15 -7.74 4.37
C VAL A 58 -7.02 -8.70 4.01
N GLN A 59 -7.33 -9.93 3.60
CA GLN A 59 -6.32 -10.90 3.16
C GLN A 59 -5.56 -10.42 1.91
N SER A 60 -6.26 -9.90 0.89
CA SER A 60 -5.60 -9.35 -0.30
C SER A 60 -4.68 -8.17 0.04
N ILE A 61 -5.08 -7.29 0.98
CA ILE A 61 -4.25 -6.17 1.42
C ILE A 61 -3.01 -6.70 2.13
N ARG A 62 -3.16 -7.61 3.10
CA ARG A 62 -2.04 -8.19 3.85
C ARG A 62 -1.03 -8.84 2.93
N LYS A 63 -1.48 -9.63 1.95
CA LYS A 63 -0.59 -10.27 0.99
C LYS A 63 0.21 -9.26 0.17
N ALA A 64 -0.42 -8.19 -0.32
CA ALA A 64 0.27 -7.14 -1.05
C ALA A 64 1.29 -6.39 -0.18
N VAL A 65 0.99 -6.16 1.09
CA VAL A 65 1.89 -5.47 2.04
C VAL A 65 3.07 -6.37 2.43
N GLU A 66 2.81 -7.62 2.82
CA GLU A 66 3.83 -8.62 3.18
C GLU A 66 4.90 -8.78 2.08
N ASP A 67 4.47 -8.87 0.83
CA ASP A 67 5.38 -9.00 -0.32
C ASP A 67 6.32 -7.79 -0.43
N VAL A 68 5.82 -6.58 -0.19
CA VAL A 68 6.63 -5.35 -0.28
C VAL A 68 7.54 -5.15 0.93
N GLU A 69 7.07 -5.47 2.14
CA GLU A 69 7.93 -5.43 3.34
C GLU A 69 9.13 -6.36 3.20
N LEU A 70 8.92 -7.57 2.67
CA LEU A 70 9.98 -8.53 2.38
C LEU A 70 10.97 -7.99 1.34
N MET A 71 10.49 -7.37 0.26
CA MET A 71 11.34 -6.82 -0.80
C MET A 71 12.11 -5.58 -0.37
N SER A 72 11.49 -4.70 0.41
CA SER A 72 12.06 -3.41 0.83
C SER A 72 12.90 -3.51 2.12
N GLY A 73 12.78 -4.60 2.88
CA GLY A 73 13.46 -4.75 4.16
C GLY A 73 12.98 -3.74 5.22
N CYS A 74 11.77 -3.21 5.06
CA CYS A 74 11.16 -2.23 5.95
C CYS A 74 9.86 -2.76 6.55
N GLU A 75 9.49 -2.20 7.71
CA GLU A 75 8.20 -2.43 8.34
C GLU A 75 7.27 -1.26 8.00
N ILE A 76 6.10 -1.56 7.44
CA ILE A 76 5.09 -0.59 7.03
C ILE A 76 4.14 -0.35 8.21
N ILE A 77 4.32 0.78 8.89
CA ILE A 77 3.47 1.18 10.03
C ILE A 77 2.27 2.05 9.65
N GLY A 78 2.28 2.62 8.44
CA GLY A 78 1.25 3.55 7.97
C GLY A 78 1.30 3.71 6.46
N VAL A 79 0.16 4.04 5.86
CA VAL A 79 0.00 4.15 4.41
C VAL A 79 -0.90 5.33 4.03
N ASN A 80 -0.66 5.87 2.83
CA ASN A 80 -1.63 6.69 2.12
C ASN A 80 -2.45 5.76 1.23
N ALA A 81 -3.74 5.60 1.56
CA ALA A 81 -4.63 4.70 0.84
C ALA A 81 -5.43 5.46 -0.24
N GLY A 82 -5.30 5.02 -1.49
CA GLY A 82 -6.21 5.34 -2.58
C GLY A 82 -7.34 4.32 -2.63
N ILE A 83 -8.58 4.81 -2.70
CA ILE A 83 -9.76 3.99 -2.93
C ILE A 83 -10.64 4.66 -3.98
N ALA A 84 -11.15 3.85 -4.91
CA ALA A 84 -12.09 4.28 -5.93
C ALA A 84 -13.42 3.53 -5.77
N GLY A 85 -14.54 4.22 -5.94
CA GLY A 85 -15.87 3.63 -5.91
C GLY A 85 -16.96 4.67 -6.11
N ALA A 86 -18.10 4.26 -6.66
CA ALA A 86 -19.25 5.15 -6.89
C ALA A 86 -19.84 5.78 -5.61
N HIS A 87 -19.39 5.32 -4.45
CA HIS A 87 -19.81 5.80 -3.13
C HIS A 87 -18.80 6.77 -2.50
N ILE A 88 -17.62 6.95 -3.11
CA ILE A 88 -16.64 7.95 -2.69
C ILE A 88 -17.06 9.28 -3.30
N SER A 89 -17.41 10.26 -2.47
CA SER A 89 -17.66 11.64 -2.91
C SER A 89 -16.48 12.52 -2.51
N GLY A 90 -16.02 13.35 -3.45
CA GLY A 90 -15.01 14.38 -3.17
C GLY A 90 -15.59 15.53 -2.35
N ILE A 91 -14.71 16.37 -1.82
CA ILE A 91 -15.04 17.64 -1.17
C ILE A 91 -14.96 18.75 -2.21
#